data_AF-A0A954EIM5-F1
#
_entry.id   AF-A0A954EIM5-F1
#
_cell.length_a   1.000
_cell.length_b   1.000
_cell.length_c   1.000
_cell.angle_alpha   90.00
_cell.angle_beta   90.00
_cell.angle_gamma   90.00
#
_symmetry.space_group_name_H-M   'P 1'
#
loop_
_entity.id
_entity.type
_entity.pdbx_description
1 polymer ?
#
loop_
_entity_poly.entity_id
_entity_poly.type
_entity_poly.pdbx_seq_one_letter_code
_entity_poly.pdbx_strand_id
1 'polypeptide(L)'
;MRDAIADFGGRAEMWCDDQFAVLPKAVLCFITVGPGANDSHLPQPSSVTWKPKRLDYTPYDDEYSWLPTPVRETYDRSGPKAVRVRTHHLFIRTTEMTAFYYIGEAHLGSYGGPRGNKPGNREACFSLNEKVSPEIWLACGGYTGWKVEIDHEEQFAGDLSAMDKVLCQLRPDVYSHLCMTRYEEDSLTIHTNPQGLAWLMYLPQPDDSGLYVNNPSLGTELQNFRCGCGIDLDFPANQTLPHATAIKIARSLYESGQLPNDVNWTPEF
;
A
#
# COMPACT_ATOMS: atom_id res chain seq x y z
N MET A 1 5.65 24.06 -10.73
CA MET A 1 7.06 23.85 -10.27
C MET A 1 7.68 25.15 -9.80
N ARG A 2 7.84 26.18 -10.64
CA ARG A 2 8.42 27.48 -10.23
C ARG A 2 7.67 28.11 -9.04
N ASP A 3 6.35 28.09 -9.08
CA ASP A 3 5.52 28.63 -7.99
C ASP A 3 5.77 27.88 -6.68
N ALA A 4 5.73 26.54 -6.71
CA ALA A 4 6.08 25.71 -5.56
C ALA A 4 7.50 25.99 -5.03
N ILE A 5 8.50 26.13 -5.91
CA ILE A 5 9.86 26.48 -5.48
C ILE A 5 9.86 27.85 -4.78
N ALA A 6 9.15 28.84 -5.31
CA ALA A 6 9.03 30.16 -4.71
C ALA A 6 8.38 30.10 -3.32
N ASP A 7 7.29 29.36 -3.17
CA ASP A 7 6.55 29.19 -1.92
C ASP A 7 7.40 28.53 -0.81
N PHE A 8 8.36 27.68 -1.19
CA PHE A 8 9.25 26.98 -0.25
C PHE A 8 10.60 27.66 -0.02
N GLY A 9 10.83 28.87 -0.56
CA GLY A 9 12.04 29.67 -0.29
C GLY A 9 12.88 30.05 -1.51
N GLY A 10 12.42 29.75 -2.72
CA GLY A 10 12.87 30.33 -3.99
C GLY A 10 14.15 29.75 -4.59
N ARG A 11 15.26 29.72 -3.85
CA ARG A 11 16.53 29.20 -4.40
C ARG A 11 16.63 27.70 -4.19
N ALA A 12 16.53 26.94 -5.27
CA ALA A 12 16.65 25.49 -5.27
C ALA A 12 17.78 25.00 -6.18
N GLU A 13 18.39 23.89 -5.81
CA GLU A 13 19.25 23.08 -6.69
C GLU A 13 18.42 21.98 -7.32
N MET A 14 18.47 21.85 -8.65
CA MET A 14 17.68 20.88 -9.39
C MET A 14 18.46 19.59 -9.62
N TRP A 15 17.81 18.45 -9.40
CA TRP A 15 18.39 17.12 -9.51
C TRP A 15 17.46 16.17 -10.26
N CYS A 16 18.04 15.11 -10.82
CA CYS A 16 17.36 14.03 -11.52
C CYS A 16 16.38 14.50 -12.60
N ASP A 17 16.87 15.22 -13.61
CA ASP A 17 16.05 15.78 -14.70
C ASP A 17 14.87 16.64 -14.19
N ASP A 18 15.18 17.55 -13.26
CA ASP A 18 14.23 18.45 -12.60
C ASP A 18 13.14 17.75 -11.75
N GLN A 19 13.30 16.47 -11.42
CA GLN A 19 12.37 15.74 -10.55
C GLN A 19 12.56 16.06 -9.08
N PHE A 20 13.71 16.60 -8.66
CA PHE A 20 13.91 17.08 -7.30
C PHE A 20 14.42 18.51 -7.29
N ALA A 21 13.79 19.35 -6.48
CA ALA A 21 14.29 20.67 -6.12
C ALA A 21 14.73 20.64 -4.65
N VAL A 22 16.03 20.79 -4.39
CA VAL A 22 16.60 20.78 -3.04
C VAL A 22 16.74 22.23 -2.55
N LEU A 23 16.07 22.53 -1.44
CA LEU A 23 16.07 23.82 -0.75
C LEU A 23 16.72 23.68 0.64
N PRO A 24 17.00 24.79 1.36
CA PRO A 24 17.60 24.71 2.68
C PRO A 24 16.81 23.90 3.71
N LYS A 25 15.47 23.88 3.61
CA LYS A 25 14.58 23.20 4.57
C LYS A 25 13.65 22.16 3.95
N ALA A 26 13.71 21.97 2.64
CA ALA A 26 12.77 21.12 1.91
C ALA A 26 13.45 20.41 0.73
N VAL A 27 12.90 19.26 0.37
CA VAL A 27 13.14 18.60 -0.91
C VAL A 27 11.79 18.46 -1.59
N LEU A 28 11.58 19.17 -2.70
CA LEU A 28 10.34 19.07 -3.47
C LEU A 28 10.51 18.00 -4.53
N CYS A 29 9.68 16.97 -4.50
CA CYS A 29 9.72 15.82 -5.39
C CYS A 29 8.61 15.95 -6.44
N PHE A 30 8.96 16.20 -7.70
CA PHE A 30 8.05 16.32 -8.83
C PHE A 30 7.99 15.00 -9.61
N ILE A 31 7.01 14.17 -9.29
CA ILE A 31 6.90 12.79 -9.78
C ILE A 31 5.83 12.73 -10.88
N THR A 32 6.20 12.23 -12.05
CA THR A 32 5.23 11.88 -13.09
C THR A 32 4.93 10.40 -12.98
N VAL A 33 3.69 10.07 -12.63
CA VAL A 33 3.16 8.71 -12.52
C VAL A 33 2.91 8.17 -13.93
N GLY A 34 3.33 6.93 -14.17
CA GLY A 34 3.16 6.25 -15.45
C GLY A 34 2.42 4.92 -15.31
N PRO A 35 1.97 4.34 -16.44
CA PRO A 35 1.12 3.15 -16.45
C PRO A 35 1.90 1.83 -16.32
N GLY A 36 3.23 1.84 -16.46
CA GLY A 36 4.05 0.64 -16.52
C GLY A 36 4.70 0.27 -15.18
N ALA A 37 5.05 -1.01 -15.04
CA ALA A 37 5.79 -1.52 -13.88
C ALA A 37 7.19 -0.88 -13.70
N ASN A 38 7.72 -0.22 -14.73
CA ASN A 38 8.99 0.51 -14.69
C ASN A 38 8.83 2.01 -14.44
N ASP A 39 7.60 2.50 -14.32
CA ASP A 39 7.30 3.90 -14.06
C ASP A 39 7.12 4.15 -12.55
N SER A 40 7.19 5.44 -12.19
CA SER A 40 6.76 5.87 -10.86
C SER A 40 5.27 5.62 -10.71
N HIS A 41 4.83 5.18 -9.53
CA HIS A 41 3.44 4.80 -9.27
C HIS A 41 3.08 5.00 -7.80
N LEU A 42 1.78 4.93 -7.50
CA LEU A 42 1.28 4.92 -6.14
C LEU A 42 0.87 3.47 -5.84
N PRO A 43 1.69 2.66 -5.14
CA PRO A 43 1.30 1.28 -4.81
C PRO A 43 0.09 1.25 -3.87
N GLN A 44 -0.10 2.31 -3.09
CA GLN A 44 -1.18 2.46 -2.12
C GLN A 44 -1.39 3.97 -1.81
N PRO A 45 -2.58 4.41 -1.35
CA PRO A 45 -2.91 5.81 -1.05
C PRO A 45 -1.91 6.61 -0.19
N SER A 46 -1.20 5.96 0.73
CA SER A 46 -0.20 6.60 1.61
C SER A 46 1.24 6.45 1.11
N SER A 47 1.48 5.94 -0.10
CA SER A 47 2.83 5.65 -0.58
C SER A 47 3.02 6.04 -2.04
N VAL A 48 4.23 6.52 -2.35
CA VAL A 48 4.67 6.83 -3.70
C VAL A 48 6.00 6.15 -3.98
N THR A 49 6.03 5.33 -5.03
CA THR A 49 7.26 4.75 -5.55
C THR A 49 7.77 5.64 -6.68
N TRP A 50 8.89 6.31 -6.46
CA TRP A 50 9.61 7.01 -7.53
C TRP A 50 10.59 6.07 -8.22
N LYS A 51 10.55 6.07 -9.55
CA LYS A 51 11.51 5.35 -10.40
C LYS A 51 12.34 6.34 -11.23
N PRO A 52 13.69 6.27 -11.16
CA PRO A 52 14.56 7.09 -11.97
C PRO A 52 14.45 6.68 -13.44
N LYS A 53 14.41 7.67 -14.34
CA LYS A 53 14.49 7.42 -15.79
C LYS A 53 15.90 7.06 -16.24
N ARG A 54 16.90 7.49 -15.47
CA ARG A 54 18.32 7.29 -15.71
C ARG A 54 19.04 6.95 -14.42
N LEU A 55 20.09 6.13 -14.49
CA LEU A 55 20.83 5.68 -13.31
C LEU A 55 22.15 6.44 -13.10
N ASP A 56 22.47 7.36 -13.99
CA ASP A 56 23.80 7.93 -14.16
C ASP A 56 23.79 9.45 -13.82
N TYR A 57 23.05 9.84 -12.78
CA TYR A 57 23.06 11.22 -12.29
C TYR A 57 24.40 11.53 -11.60
N THR A 58 24.94 12.72 -11.85
CA THR A 58 26.19 13.19 -11.24
C THR A 58 25.98 13.56 -9.76
N PRO A 59 26.98 13.38 -8.87
CA PRO A 59 28.30 12.82 -9.14
C PRO A 59 28.30 11.28 -9.15
N TYR A 60 29.12 10.70 -10.03
CA TYR A 60 29.17 9.26 -10.32
C TYR A 60 29.82 8.39 -9.23
N ASP A 61 30.38 9.01 -8.19
CA ASP A 61 31.16 8.36 -7.13
C ASP A 61 30.31 7.92 -5.91
N ASP A 62 29.01 8.18 -5.94
CA ASP A 62 28.04 7.69 -4.95
C ASP A 62 27.53 6.28 -5.36
N GLU A 63 27.50 5.34 -4.42
CA GLU A 63 26.86 4.01 -4.59
C GLU A 63 25.41 4.14 -5.09
N TYR A 64 24.77 5.25 -4.71
CA TYR A 64 23.41 5.62 -5.10
C TYR A 64 23.41 6.86 -5.99
N SER A 65 24.32 6.95 -6.97
CA SER A 65 24.37 8.06 -7.93
C SER A 65 23.02 8.38 -8.59
N TRP A 66 22.16 7.37 -8.77
CA TRP A 66 20.78 7.53 -9.27
C TRP A 66 19.82 8.24 -8.30
N LEU A 67 20.13 8.36 -7.01
CA LEU A 67 19.41 9.12 -5.99
C LEU A 67 20.41 9.97 -5.17
N PRO A 68 20.76 11.17 -5.66
CA PRO A 68 21.85 11.98 -5.12
C PRO A 68 21.74 12.27 -3.62
N THR A 69 22.89 12.32 -2.95
CA THR A 69 23.03 12.59 -1.50
C THR A 69 22.16 13.76 -0.99
N PRO A 70 22.10 14.94 -1.64
CA PRO A 70 21.25 16.05 -1.19
C PRO A 70 19.73 15.76 -1.18
N VAL A 71 19.28 14.77 -1.96
CA VAL A 71 17.88 14.32 -2.03
C VAL A 71 17.58 13.33 -0.90
N ARG A 72 18.52 12.42 -0.58
CA ARG A 72 18.34 11.36 0.43
C ARG A 72 18.70 11.78 1.86
N GLU A 73 19.76 12.57 2.06
CA GLU A 73 20.23 12.99 3.38
C GLU A 73 19.45 14.20 3.89
N THR A 74 18.36 13.91 4.59
CA THR A 74 17.46 14.91 5.20
C THR A 74 17.66 15.08 6.70
N TYR A 75 18.65 14.39 7.27
CA TYR A 75 19.03 14.48 8.67
C TYR A 75 20.51 14.88 8.80
N ASP A 76 20.80 15.83 9.67
CA ASP A 76 22.16 16.05 10.15
C ASP A 76 22.46 15.03 11.27
N ARG A 77 23.48 14.21 11.03
CA ARG A 77 23.94 13.15 11.94
C ARG A 77 25.34 13.41 12.50
N SER A 78 25.85 14.64 12.36
CA SER A 78 27.17 15.02 12.90
C SER A 78 27.21 15.05 14.44
N GLY A 79 26.04 15.17 15.09
CA GLY A 79 25.89 15.18 16.55
C GLY A 79 25.42 13.84 17.15
N PRO A 80 25.27 13.78 18.49
CA PRO A 80 24.85 12.57 19.21
C PRO A 80 23.38 12.18 18.96
N LYS A 81 22.58 13.10 18.40
CA LYS A 81 21.20 12.85 17.96
C LYS A 81 21.05 13.34 16.54
N ALA A 82 20.40 12.54 15.70
CA ALA A 82 20.03 12.96 14.35
C ALA A 82 18.99 14.09 14.42
N VAL A 83 19.21 15.18 13.67
CA VAL A 83 18.29 16.31 13.58
C VAL A 83 17.79 16.41 12.14
N ARG A 84 16.47 16.44 11.95
CA ARG A 84 15.88 16.61 10.61
C ARG A 84 16.21 18.02 10.10
N VAL A 85 16.92 18.11 8.98
CA VAL A 85 17.28 19.38 8.32
C VAL A 85 16.39 19.69 7.12
N ARG A 86 15.75 18.68 6.52
CA ARG A 86 14.82 18.85 5.39
C ARG A 86 13.60 17.95 5.52
N THR A 87 12.48 18.41 4.95
CA THR A 87 11.26 17.61 4.75
C THR A 87 11.04 17.34 3.27
N HIS A 88 10.67 16.11 2.92
CA HIS A 88 10.23 15.80 1.56
C HIS A 88 8.79 16.27 1.38
N HIS A 89 8.52 16.91 0.25
CA HIS A 89 7.20 17.40 -0.16
C HIS A 89 6.92 16.86 -1.55
N LEU A 90 5.84 16.12 -1.73
CA LEU A 90 5.57 15.43 -2.99
C LEU A 90 4.55 16.19 -3.83
N PHE A 91 4.85 16.26 -5.11
CA PHE A 91 4.03 16.81 -6.16
C PHE A 91 3.90 15.75 -7.24
N ILE A 92 2.67 15.34 -7.56
CA ILE A 92 2.45 14.29 -8.56
C ILE A 92 1.63 14.79 -9.74
N ARG A 93 1.81 14.12 -10.88
CA ARG A 93 0.93 14.24 -12.03
C ARG A 93 0.94 12.94 -12.83
N THR A 94 -0.08 12.73 -13.66
CA THR A 94 0.03 11.81 -14.81
C THR A 94 0.45 12.56 -16.07
N THR A 95 0.66 11.85 -17.18
CA THR A 95 0.92 12.48 -18.49
C THR A 95 -0.26 13.29 -19.00
N GLU A 96 -1.48 12.94 -18.58
CA GLU A 96 -2.73 13.60 -18.99
C GLU A 96 -3.02 14.87 -18.17
N MET A 97 -2.38 15.01 -17.01
CA MET A 97 -2.54 16.18 -16.14
C MET A 97 -1.67 17.34 -16.63
N THR A 98 -2.27 18.52 -16.76
CA THR A 98 -1.58 19.75 -17.18
C THR A 98 -0.70 20.37 -16.09
N ALA A 99 -0.91 19.99 -14.83
CA ALA A 99 -0.21 20.52 -13.68
C ALA A 99 0.16 19.42 -12.69
N PHE A 100 1.11 19.75 -11.80
CA PHE A 100 1.42 18.92 -10.64
C PHE A 100 0.50 19.27 -9.46
N TYR A 101 0.01 18.26 -8.77
CA TYR A 101 -0.77 18.37 -7.54
C TYR A 101 0.13 18.13 -6.34
N TYR A 102 0.09 19.03 -5.36
CA TYR A 102 0.74 18.81 -4.08
C TYR A 102 -0.02 17.74 -3.30
N ILE A 103 0.68 16.71 -2.84
CA ILE A 103 0.10 15.57 -2.10
C ILE A 103 0.64 15.43 -0.67
N GLY A 104 1.29 16.48 -0.17
CA GLY A 104 1.68 16.56 1.24
C GLY A 104 3.15 16.30 1.51
N GLU A 105 3.42 16.25 2.82
CA GLU A 105 4.72 15.86 3.37
C GLU A 105 4.93 14.36 3.27
N ALA A 106 6.18 13.95 3.11
CA ALA A 106 6.55 12.56 3.09
C ALA A 106 7.85 12.29 3.85
N HIS A 107 8.05 11.00 4.08
CA HIS A 107 9.28 10.39 4.54
C HIS A 107 9.83 9.47 3.46
N LEU A 108 11.10 9.62 3.10
CA LEU A 108 11.82 8.63 2.29
C LEU A 108 12.08 7.39 3.16
N GLY A 109 11.21 6.38 3.06
CA GLY A 109 11.24 5.18 3.91
C GLY A 109 12.26 4.14 3.45
N SER A 110 12.42 3.97 2.14
CA SER A 110 13.43 3.09 1.57
C SER A 110 13.88 3.56 0.20
N TYR A 111 15.08 3.16 -0.20
CA TYR A 111 15.54 3.30 -1.57
C TYR A 111 16.51 2.17 -1.87
N GLY A 112 16.46 1.64 -3.09
CA GLY A 112 17.25 0.47 -3.45
C GLY A 112 16.77 -0.19 -4.72
N GLY A 113 17.00 -1.50 -4.82
CA GLY A 113 16.53 -2.31 -5.95
C GLY A 113 17.41 -3.54 -6.21
N PRO A 114 16.95 -4.51 -7.03
CA PRO A 114 17.73 -5.68 -7.41
C PRO A 114 19.11 -5.28 -7.96
N ARG A 115 20.16 -6.07 -7.66
CA ARG A 115 21.50 -5.83 -8.19
C ARG A 115 21.47 -5.91 -9.72
N GLY A 116 21.67 -4.77 -10.39
CA GLY A 116 21.77 -4.68 -11.85
C GLY A 116 21.59 -3.25 -12.34
N ASN A 117 22.41 -2.81 -13.30
CA ASN A 117 22.36 -1.46 -13.87
C ASN A 117 21.31 -1.35 -15.00
N LYS A 118 20.06 -1.71 -14.72
CA LYS A 118 18.95 -1.52 -15.66
C LYS A 118 17.98 -0.46 -15.13
N PRO A 119 17.61 0.57 -15.93
CA PRO A 119 16.53 1.49 -15.58
C PRO A 119 15.25 0.72 -15.22
N GLY A 120 14.50 1.21 -14.23
CA GLY A 120 13.29 0.55 -13.70
C GLY A 120 13.52 -0.42 -12.53
N ASN A 121 14.77 -0.89 -12.32
CA ASN A 121 15.13 -1.75 -11.20
C ASN A 121 15.47 -0.97 -9.92
N ARG A 122 15.73 0.33 -10.03
CA ARG A 122 15.96 1.20 -8.86
C ARG A 122 14.69 1.92 -8.51
N GLU A 123 14.45 2.13 -7.23
CA GLU A 123 13.28 2.84 -6.75
C GLU A 123 13.53 3.49 -5.38
N ALA A 124 12.84 4.60 -5.15
CA ALA A 124 12.75 5.25 -3.86
C ALA A 124 11.29 5.27 -3.42
N CYS A 125 11.02 4.75 -2.23
CA CYS A 125 9.67 4.65 -1.68
C CYS A 125 9.47 5.75 -0.64
N PHE A 126 8.48 6.60 -0.89
CA PHE A 126 8.06 7.68 -0.01
C PHE A 126 6.77 7.30 0.69
N SER A 127 6.77 7.32 2.02
CA SER A 127 5.57 7.22 2.84
C SER A 127 5.03 8.63 3.08
N LEU A 128 3.79 8.88 2.69
CA LEU A 128 3.10 10.15 2.92
C LEU A 128 2.64 10.25 4.37
N ASN A 129 2.64 11.46 4.92
CA ASN A 129 2.04 11.71 6.23
C ASN A 129 0.52 11.60 6.20
N GLU A 130 -0.08 11.91 5.05
CA GLU A 130 -1.52 11.85 4.80
C GLU A 130 -1.75 11.07 3.51
N LYS A 131 -2.84 10.30 3.44
CA LYS A 131 -3.24 9.65 2.19
C LYS A 131 -3.49 10.70 1.12
N VAL A 132 -3.22 10.37 -0.14
CA VAL A 132 -3.71 11.18 -1.26
C VAL A 132 -5.25 11.29 -1.20
N SER A 133 -5.86 12.23 -1.92
CA SER A 133 -7.32 12.23 -2.02
C SER A 133 -7.82 11.08 -2.92
N PRO A 134 -9.05 10.57 -2.74
CA PRO A 134 -9.61 9.56 -3.64
C PRO A 134 -9.63 10.00 -5.10
N GLU A 135 -9.86 11.29 -5.37
CA GLU A 135 -9.81 11.86 -6.71
C GLU A 135 -8.41 11.71 -7.35
N ILE A 136 -7.36 12.09 -6.60
CA ILE A 136 -5.97 11.97 -7.08
C ILE A 136 -5.58 10.50 -7.25
N TRP A 137 -5.97 9.63 -6.30
CA TRP A 137 -5.74 8.19 -6.37
C TRP A 137 -6.30 7.59 -7.67
N LEU A 138 -7.58 7.85 -7.95
CA LEU A 138 -8.24 7.36 -9.16
C LEU A 138 -7.64 7.96 -10.42
N ALA A 139 -7.32 9.26 -10.41
CA ALA A 139 -6.68 9.92 -11.54
C ALA A 139 -5.27 9.38 -11.84
N CYS A 140 -4.60 8.76 -10.87
CA CYS A 140 -3.33 8.07 -11.01
C CYS A 140 -3.44 6.57 -11.32
N GLY A 141 -4.64 6.06 -11.62
CA GLY A 141 -4.86 4.67 -11.99
C GLY A 141 -5.08 3.71 -10.81
N GLY A 142 -5.35 4.25 -9.63
CA GLY A 142 -5.73 3.48 -8.46
C GLY A 142 -7.04 2.71 -8.62
N TYR A 143 -7.24 1.65 -7.83
CA TYR A 143 -8.47 0.86 -7.86
C TYR A 143 -9.68 1.62 -7.28
N THR A 144 -10.87 1.31 -7.81
CA THR A 144 -12.15 1.78 -7.28
C THR A 144 -12.70 0.80 -6.25
N GLY A 145 -13.07 1.29 -5.06
CA GLY A 145 -13.68 0.45 -4.04
C GLY A 145 -12.66 -0.45 -3.35
N TRP A 146 -12.70 -1.76 -3.63
CA TRP A 146 -11.91 -2.77 -2.93
C TRP A 146 -10.70 -3.23 -3.75
N LYS A 147 -9.53 -3.23 -3.12
CA LYS A 147 -8.41 -4.09 -3.51
C LYS A 147 -8.72 -5.50 -3.03
N VAL A 148 -8.51 -6.50 -3.88
CA VAL A 148 -8.73 -7.91 -3.54
C VAL A 148 -7.44 -8.67 -3.82
N GLU A 149 -7.00 -9.50 -2.90
CA GLU A 149 -5.82 -10.35 -3.03
C GLU A 149 -6.19 -11.78 -2.63
N ILE A 150 -5.70 -12.77 -3.40
CA ILE A 150 -5.77 -14.19 -3.04
C ILE A 150 -4.35 -14.71 -2.97
N ASP A 151 -3.98 -15.30 -1.82
CA ASP A 151 -2.65 -15.88 -1.58
C ASP A 151 -1.49 -14.92 -1.93
N HIS A 152 -1.68 -13.64 -1.63
CA HIS A 152 -0.76 -12.53 -1.92
C HIS A 152 -0.65 -12.13 -3.41
N GLU A 153 -1.56 -12.61 -4.25
CA GLU A 153 -1.69 -12.19 -5.64
C GLU A 153 -2.90 -11.27 -5.81
N GLU A 154 -2.65 -10.05 -6.30
CA GLU A 154 -3.71 -9.07 -6.56
C GLU A 154 -4.68 -9.56 -7.63
N GLN A 155 -5.98 -9.40 -7.35
CA GLN A 155 -7.09 -9.82 -8.18
C GLN A 155 -7.89 -8.61 -8.63
N PHE A 156 -8.20 -8.55 -9.93
CA PHE A 156 -9.08 -7.52 -10.45
C PHE A 156 -10.54 -7.98 -10.38
N ALA A 157 -11.28 -7.52 -9.38
CA ALA A 157 -12.72 -7.78 -9.26
C ALA A 157 -13.53 -6.80 -10.12
N GLY A 158 -13.40 -5.49 -9.97
CA GLY A 158 -14.09 -4.47 -10.79
C GLY A 158 -15.62 -4.39 -10.68
N ASP A 159 -16.32 -5.53 -10.72
CA ASP A 159 -17.76 -5.69 -10.55
C ASP A 159 -18.11 -6.97 -9.77
N LEU A 160 -19.40 -7.18 -9.47
CA LEU A 160 -19.86 -8.36 -8.72
C LEU A 160 -19.64 -9.68 -9.48
N SER A 161 -19.72 -9.68 -10.82
CA SER A 161 -19.54 -10.92 -11.59
C SER A 161 -18.09 -11.38 -11.57
N ALA A 162 -17.15 -10.44 -11.68
CA ALA A 162 -15.73 -10.77 -11.57
C ALA A 162 -15.33 -11.01 -10.11
N MET A 163 -15.96 -10.36 -9.11
CA MET A 163 -15.81 -10.75 -7.71
C MET A 163 -16.26 -12.21 -7.47
N ASP A 164 -17.40 -12.63 -8.03
CA ASP A 164 -17.86 -14.02 -7.92
C ASP A 164 -16.84 -15.01 -8.51
N LYS A 165 -16.17 -14.65 -9.62
CA LYS A 165 -15.07 -15.46 -10.19
C LYS A 165 -13.84 -15.52 -9.30
N VAL A 166 -13.47 -14.40 -8.67
CA VAL A 166 -12.37 -14.34 -7.70
C VAL A 166 -12.69 -15.25 -6.50
N LEU A 167 -13.89 -15.16 -5.95
CA LEU A 167 -14.33 -15.99 -4.83
C LEU A 167 -14.37 -17.50 -5.16
N CYS A 168 -14.61 -17.88 -6.42
CA CYS A 168 -14.51 -19.29 -6.84
C CYS A 168 -13.09 -19.87 -6.74
N GLN A 169 -12.05 -19.04 -6.63
CA GLN A 169 -10.68 -19.49 -6.47
C GLN A 169 -10.39 -19.96 -5.03
N LEU A 170 -11.19 -19.49 -4.05
CA LEU A 170 -11.16 -19.96 -2.67
C LEU A 170 -11.85 -21.32 -2.61
N ARG A 171 -11.07 -22.39 -2.77
CA ARG A 171 -11.60 -23.76 -2.79
C ARG A 171 -11.75 -24.28 -1.34
N PRO A 172 -12.83 -25.01 -1.03
CA PRO A 172 -13.11 -25.47 0.34
C PRO A 172 -12.19 -26.61 0.82
N ASP A 173 -11.42 -27.24 -0.07
CA ASP A 173 -10.58 -28.40 0.19
C ASP A 173 -9.09 -28.07 0.29
N VAL A 174 -8.73 -26.78 0.27
CA VAL A 174 -7.34 -26.32 0.36
C VAL A 174 -7.22 -25.15 1.34
N TYR A 175 -5.99 -24.89 1.78
CA TYR A 175 -5.68 -23.63 2.43
C TYR A 175 -5.72 -22.50 1.42
N SER A 176 -6.35 -21.39 1.78
CA SER A 176 -6.35 -20.15 0.99
C SER A 176 -6.40 -18.95 1.92
N HIS A 177 -5.95 -17.82 1.39
CA HIS A 177 -5.96 -16.53 2.07
C HIS A 177 -6.58 -15.49 1.14
N LEU A 178 -7.69 -14.88 1.57
CA LEU A 178 -8.29 -13.70 0.93
C LEU A 178 -7.99 -12.47 1.78
N CYS A 179 -7.53 -11.40 1.14
CA CYS A 179 -7.53 -10.06 1.72
C CYS A 179 -8.36 -9.13 0.83
N MET A 180 -9.30 -8.41 1.44
CA MET A 180 -10.00 -7.30 0.81
C MET A 180 -9.65 -6.04 1.58
N THR A 181 -9.26 -4.95 0.92
CA THR A 181 -8.92 -3.68 1.57
C THR A 181 -9.50 -2.51 0.79
N ARG A 182 -10.16 -1.57 1.46
CA ARG A 182 -10.70 -0.37 0.84
C ARG A 182 -9.90 0.85 1.27
N TYR A 183 -9.04 1.33 0.36
CA TYR A 183 -8.33 2.60 0.54
C TYR A 183 -7.39 2.65 1.77
N GLU A 184 -6.68 1.54 2.02
CA GLU A 184 -5.84 1.32 3.22
C GLU A 184 -6.60 1.46 4.54
N GLU A 185 -7.91 1.31 4.50
CA GLU A 185 -8.76 1.17 5.66
C GLU A 185 -9.65 -0.02 5.38
N ASP A 186 -10.50 -0.35 6.35
CA ASP A 186 -11.62 -1.23 6.12
C ASP A 186 -11.20 -2.51 5.37
N SER A 187 -10.56 -3.41 6.11
CA SER A 187 -10.02 -4.64 5.56
C SER A 187 -10.73 -5.87 6.12
N LEU A 188 -10.93 -6.84 5.24
CA LEU A 188 -11.41 -8.17 5.59
C LEU A 188 -10.34 -9.19 5.21
N THR A 189 -9.89 -9.94 6.20
CA THR A 189 -8.99 -11.07 6.03
C THR A 189 -9.76 -12.37 6.24
N ILE A 190 -9.60 -13.32 5.33
CA ILE A 190 -10.17 -14.67 5.45
C ILE A 190 -9.06 -15.69 5.23
N HIS A 191 -8.88 -16.57 6.21
CA HIS A 191 -8.09 -17.79 6.05
C HIS A 191 -9.03 -18.99 5.99
N THR A 192 -8.87 -19.85 4.98
CA THR A 192 -9.64 -21.10 4.84
C THR A 192 -8.74 -22.31 5.07
N ASN A 193 -9.34 -23.44 5.45
CA ASN A 193 -8.63 -24.71 5.61
C ASN A 193 -9.35 -25.88 4.90
N PRO A 194 -8.66 -27.03 4.67
CA PRO A 194 -9.23 -28.21 4.02
C PRO A 194 -10.41 -28.87 4.73
N GLN A 195 -10.67 -28.51 6.00
CA GLN A 195 -11.83 -28.96 6.75
C GLN A 195 -13.10 -28.17 6.39
N GLY A 196 -13.01 -27.20 5.47
CA GLY A 196 -14.12 -26.35 5.06
C GLY A 196 -14.48 -25.29 6.11
N LEU A 197 -13.54 -24.95 6.99
CA LEU A 197 -13.66 -23.84 7.95
C LEU A 197 -12.94 -22.60 7.42
N ALA A 198 -13.39 -21.45 7.90
CA ALA A 198 -12.81 -20.16 7.61
C ALA A 198 -12.69 -19.34 8.88
N TRP A 199 -11.53 -18.75 9.12
CA TRP A 199 -11.31 -17.72 10.12
C TRP A 199 -11.38 -16.34 9.45
N LEU A 200 -12.06 -15.39 10.09
CA LEU A 200 -12.27 -14.05 9.55
C LEU A 200 -11.90 -12.99 10.58
N MET A 201 -11.19 -11.97 10.11
CA MET A 201 -10.91 -10.75 10.84
C MET A 201 -11.28 -9.56 9.98
N TYR A 202 -11.94 -8.59 10.58
CA TYR A 202 -12.25 -7.31 9.97
C TYR A 202 -11.63 -6.17 10.74
N LEU A 203 -10.96 -5.25 10.05
CA LEU A 203 -10.33 -4.06 10.62
C LEU A 203 -10.96 -2.81 10.00
N PRO A 204 -11.82 -2.06 10.73
CA PRO A 204 -12.39 -0.82 10.22
C PRO A 204 -11.33 0.24 9.93
N GLN A 205 -10.33 0.35 10.81
CA GLN A 205 -9.17 1.23 10.68
C GLN A 205 -7.86 0.43 10.88
N PRO A 206 -6.72 0.88 10.32
CA PRO A 206 -5.45 0.18 10.47
C PRO A 206 -4.99 -0.01 11.91
N ASP A 207 -5.31 0.94 12.79
CA ASP A 207 -4.90 0.97 14.19
C ASP A 207 -5.95 0.38 15.15
N ASP A 208 -7.08 -0.12 14.63
CA ASP A 208 -8.15 -0.70 15.45
C ASP A 208 -7.78 -2.10 15.95
N SER A 209 -8.39 -2.49 17.07
CA SER A 209 -8.47 -3.90 17.45
C SER A 209 -9.36 -4.65 16.45
N GLY A 210 -8.88 -5.77 15.92
CA GLY A 210 -9.62 -6.59 14.96
C GLY A 210 -11.00 -7.00 15.49
N LEU A 211 -11.99 -6.98 14.61
CA LEU A 211 -13.28 -7.62 14.82
C LEU A 211 -13.20 -9.05 14.29
N TYR A 212 -13.45 -10.01 15.16
CA TYR A 212 -13.42 -11.43 14.84
C TYR A 212 -14.83 -11.99 14.84
N VAL A 213 -15.08 -12.97 13.99
CA VAL A 213 -16.32 -13.75 14.09
C VAL A 213 -16.32 -14.53 15.41
N ASN A 214 -17.48 -14.66 16.05
CA ASN A 214 -17.63 -15.43 17.27
C ASN A 214 -18.85 -16.35 17.18
N ASN A 215 -18.58 -17.64 17.08
CA ASN A 215 -19.54 -18.72 17.10
C ASN A 215 -19.52 -19.43 18.47
N PRO A 216 -20.44 -19.07 19.39
CA PRO A 216 -20.45 -19.63 20.75
C PRO A 216 -20.84 -21.12 20.81
N SER A 217 -21.28 -21.70 19.68
CA SER A 217 -21.59 -23.14 19.62
C SER A 217 -20.36 -24.03 19.45
N LEU A 218 -19.21 -23.44 19.10
CA LEU A 218 -17.94 -24.14 18.96
C LEU A 218 -17.07 -23.91 20.20
N GLY A 219 -16.14 -24.83 20.45
CA GLY A 219 -15.20 -24.71 21.57
C GLY A 219 -14.04 -23.78 21.24
N THR A 220 -13.04 -23.76 22.13
CA THR A 220 -11.83 -22.93 21.99
C THR A 220 -10.62 -23.74 21.48
N GLU A 221 -10.83 -24.96 21.01
CA GLU A 221 -9.77 -25.77 20.42
C GLU A 221 -9.18 -25.06 19.20
N LEU A 222 -7.87 -25.18 19.01
CA LEU A 222 -7.19 -24.54 17.91
C LEU A 222 -7.47 -25.29 16.60
N GLN A 223 -7.83 -24.53 15.57
CA GLN A 223 -7.96 -24.96 14.19
C GLN A 223 -6.75 -24.45 13.43
N ASN A 224 -6.15 -25.34 12.63
CA ASN A 224 -5.00 -25.01 11.83
C ASN A 224 -5.41 -24.38 10.49
N PHE A 225 -4.67 -23.36 10.11
CA PHE A 225 -4.76 -22.63 8.86
C PHE A 225 -3.35 -22.42 8.32
N ARG A 226 -3.27 -22.01 7.06
CA ARG A 226 -1.99 -21.70 6.42
C ARG A 226 -2.12 -20.50 5.52
N CYS A 227 -1.17 -19.58 5.63
CA CYS A 227 -1.04 -18.46 4.72
C CYS A 227 -0.40 -18.91 3.40
N GLY A 228 -0.70 -18.24 2.29
CA GLY A 228 -0.09 -18.53 0.98
C GLY A 228 1.45 -18.47 0.98
N CYS A 229 2.03 -17.68 1.90
CA CYS A 229 3.48 -17.61 2.13
C CYS A 229 4.08 -18.81 2.91
N GLY A 230 3.26 -19.80 3.27
CA GLY A 230 3.68 -21.04 3.92
C GLY A 230 3.75 -21.01 5.45
N ILE A 231 3.37 -19.88 6.07
CA ILE A 231 3.28 -19.71 7.52
C ILE A 231 2.03 -20.44 8.03
N ASP A 232 2.22 -21.31 9.03
CA ASP A 232 1.12 -21.97 9.73
C ASP A 232 0.53 -21.02 10.78
N LEU A 233 -0.80 -21.03 10.87
CA LEU A 233 -1.59 -20.16 11.75
C LEU A 233 -2.57 -21.03 12.52
N ASP A 234 -2.74 -20.77 13.82
CA ASP A 234 -3.68 -21.50 14.65
C ASP A 234 -4.67 -20.52 15.29
N PHE A 235 -5.96 -20.72 15.03
CA PHE A 235 -7.03 -19.86 15.53
C PHE A 235 -8.07 -20.67 16.33
N PRO A 236 -8.70 -20.10 17.36
CA PRO A 236 -9.76 -20.78 18.11
C PRO A 236 -10.95 -21.18 17.23
N ALA A 237 -11.51 -22.38 17.44
CA ALA A 237 -12.64 -22.88 16.66
C ALA A 237 -13.89 -21.99 16.77
N ASN A 238 -14.15 -21.40 17.93
CA ASN A 238 -15.20 -20.41 18.13
C ASN A 238 -14.99 -19.11 17.33
N GLN A 239 -13.83 -18.89 16.71
CA GLN A 239 -13.59 -17.81 15.77
C GLN A 239 -13.64 -18.27 14.30
N THR A 240 -14.32 -19.38 14.02
CA THR A 240 -14.46 -19.91 12.66
C THR A 240 -15.91 -20.01 12.22
N LEU A 241 -16.10 -19.93 10.90
CA LEU A 241 -17.37 -20.14 10.20
C LEU A 241 -17.20 -21.20 9.10
N PRO A 242 -18.29 -21.83 8.64
CA PRO A 242 -18.24 -22.63 7.42
C PRO A 242 -17.74 -21.79 6.24
N HIS A 243 -16.89 -22.39 5.39
CA HIS A 243 -16.32 -21.76 4.20
C HIS A 243 -17.38 -21.04 3.35
N ALA A 244 -18.49 -21.71 3.05
CA ALA A 244 -19.57 -21.13 2.24
C ALA A 244 -20.19 -19.87 2.87
N THR A 245 -20.20 -19.75 4.20
CA THR A 245 -20.65 -18.56 4.91
C THR A 245 -19.63 -17.43 4.77
N ALA A 246 -18.33 -17.73 4.91
CA ALA A 246 -17.26 -16.76 4.73
C ALA A 246 -17.25 -16.14 3.33
N ILE A 247 -17.47 -16.96 2.28
CA ILE A 247 -17.60 -16.48 0.90
C ILE A 247 -18.80 -15.53 0.74
N LYS A 248 -19.94 -15.84 1.36
CA LYS A 248 -21.11 -14.95 1.34
C LYS A 248 -20.84 -13.63 2.04
N ILE A 249 -20.12 -13.65 3.17
CA ILE A 249 -19.72 -12.44 3.91
C ILE A 249 -18.83 -11.56 3.03
N ALA A 250 -17.77 -12.13 2.43
CA ALA A 250 -16.88 -11.40 1.52
C ALA A 250 -17.65 -10.76 0.36
N ARG A 251 -18.53 -11.52 -0.28
CA ARG A 251 -19.38 -11.02 -1.37
C ARG A 251 -20.31 -9.88 -0.93
N SER A 252 -20.97 -10.05 0.22
CA SER A 252 -21.89 -9.06 0.79
C SER A 252 -21.17 -7.77 1.17
N LEU A 253 -19.97 -7.89 1.76
CA LEU A 253 -19.13 -6.75 2.09
C LEU A 253 -18.65 -6.02 0.83
N TYR A 254 -18.26 -6.76 -0.21
CA TYR A 254 -17.88 -6.17 -1.50
C TYR A 254 -19.03 -5.35 -2.10
N GLU A 255 -20.26 -5.90 -2.06
CA GLU A 255 -21.46 -5.28 -2.63
C GLU A 255 -21.94 -4.05 -1.85
N SER A 256 -21.97 -4.15 -0.53
CA SER A 256 -22.60 -3.13 0.34
C SER A 256 -21.61 -2.15 0.98
N GLY A 257 -20.33 -2.53 1.09
CA GLY A 257 -19.35 -1.82 1.90
C GLY A 257 -19.66 -1.83 3.39
N GLN A 258 -20.52 -2.75 3.85
CA GLN A 258 -20.94 -2.90 5.24
C GLN A 258 -20.78 -4.35 5.71
N LEU A 259 -20.37 -4.52 6.97
CA LEU A 259 -20.35 -5.82 7.60
C LEU A 259 -21.77 -6.40 7.73
N PRO A 260 -21.97 -7.70 7.44
CA PRO A 260 -23.25 -8.35 7.66
C PRO A 260 -23.62 -8.39 9.15
N ASN A 261 -24.82 -7.89 9.48
CA ASN A 261 -25.34 -7.82 10.86
C ASN A 261 -25.82 -9.17 11.41
N ASP A 262 -25.96 -10.18 10.55
CA ASP A 262 -26.35 -11.54 10.90
C ASP A 262 -25.17 -12.39 11.39
N VAL A 263 -23.97 -11.80 11.42
CA VAL A 263 -22.75 -12.41 11.95
C VAL A 263 -22.38 -11.73 13.26
N ASN A 264 -22.07 -12.52 14.28
CA ASN A 264 -21.62 -12.01 15.58
C ASN A 264 -20.14 -11.64 15.51
N TRP A 265 -19.85 -10.35 15.44
CA TRP A 265 -18.49 -9.80 15.45
C TRP A 265 -18.12 -9.33 16.85
N THR A 266 -16.95 -9.72 17.34
CA THR A 266 -16.44 -9.33 18.67
C THR A 266 -15.02 -8.78 18.56
N PRO A 267 -14.68 -7.70 19.27
CA PRO A 267 -13.30 -7.22 19.34
C PRO A 267 -12.41 -8.25 20.06
N GLU A 268 -11.11 -8.25 19.78
CA GLU A 268 -10.14 -8.89 20.67
C GLU A 268 -10.20 -8.24 22.05
N PHE A 269 -10.19 -9.07 23.09
CA PHE A 269 -10.11 -8.65 24.50
C PHE A 269 -8.71 -8.86 25.06
#